data_AF-A0A1Q3VN92-F1
#
_entry.id   AF-A0A1Q3VN92-F1
#
_cell.length_a   1.000
_cell.length_b   1.000
_cell.length_c   1.000
_cell.angle_alpha   90.00
_cell.angle_beta   90.00
_cell.angle_gamma   90.00
#
_symmetry.space_group_name_H-M   'P 1'
#
loop_
_entity.id
_entity.type
_entity.pdbx_description
1 polymer ?
#
loop_
_entity_poly.entity_id
_entity_poly.type
_entity_poly.pdbx_seq_one_letter_code
_entity_poly.pdbx_strand_id
1 'polypeptide(L)'
;MLTDIDLVVMEKATGLVLLCQLKHQDLYGFNLHAERTRGTRLVEQAHDWLVAVDSWLQKVGQQGLRSALQLRNEHPPLLVYRLVIAKHFAHQLKEIALHQKALYANWPQLLLATEVASRGASSRGLIELVDRLREIPELQSAYEHLPEGRTKWSVGDLTFSTFQSD
;
A
#
# COMPACT_ATOMS: atom_id res chain seq x y z
N MET A 1 0.74 16.82 -17.97
CA MET A 1 0.97 15.60 -17.19
C MET A 1 -0.40 15.01 -16.91
N LEU A 2 -0.72 13.86 -17.52
CA LEU A 2 -1.96 13.13 -17.28
C LEU A 2 -1.61 12.12 -16.17
N THR A 3 -2.19 12.28 -14.99
CA THR A 3 -2.11 11.26 -13.94
C THR A 3 -3.27 10.31 -14.17
N ASP A 4 -2.97 9.08 -14.58
CA ASP A 4 -3.99 8.03 -14.60
C ASP A 4 -4.42 7.80 -13.15
N ILE A 5 -5.69 8.05 -12.84
CA ILE A 5 -6.34 7.71 -11.57
C ILE A 5 -7.47 6.78 -11.97
N ASP A 6 -7.33 5.50 -11.65
CA ASP A 6 -8.27 4.49 -12.09
C ASP A 6 -9.60 4.56 -11.33
N LEU A 7 -9.54 4.95 -10.06
CA LEU A 7 -10.72 5.04 -9.19
C LEU A 7 -10.56 6.17 -8.18
N VAL A 8 -11.66 6.87 -7.89
CA VAL A 8 -11.76 7.80 -6.77
C VAL A 8 -12.90 7.37 -5.86
N VAL A 9 -12.60 7.19 -4.57
CA VAL A 9 -13.60 6.92 -3.53
C VAL A 9 -13.67 8.14 -2.61
N MET A 10 -14.88 8.61 -2.31
CA MET A 10 -15.05 9.80 -1.49
C MET A 10 -16.17 9.64 -0.47
N GLU A 11 -15.90 10.12 0.75
CA GLU A 11 -16.91 10.33 1.77
C GLU A 11 -17.22 11.83 1.89
N LYS A 12 -18.38 12.23 1.35
CA LYS A 12 -18.77 13.65 1.29
C LYS A 12 -18.95 14.31 2.66
N ALA A 13 -19.31 13.52 3.68
CA ALA A 13 -19.56 14.00 5.03
C ALA A 13 -18.29 14.41 5.77
N THR A 14 -17.18 13.71 5.53
CA THR A 14 -15.88 13.96 6.18
C THR A 14 -14.90 14.70 5.26
N GLY A 15 -15.13 14.69 3.95
CA GLY A 15 -14.19 15.21 2.96
C GLY A 15 -13.04 14.26 2.64
N LEU A 16 -13.08 13.00 3.13
CA LEU A 16 -12.05 12.00 2.84
C LEU A 16 -12.14 11.56 1.38
N VAL A 17 -11.00 11.60 0.69
CA VAL A 17 -10.83 11.20 -0.71
C VAL A 17 -9.71 10.16 -0.81
N LEU A 18 -9.99 9.02 -1.43
CA LEU A 18 -9.01 8.01 -1.83
C LEU A 18 -8.83 8.09 -3.34
N LEU A 19 -7.61 8.43 -3.77
CA LEU A 19 -7.17 8.34 -5.15
C LEU A 19 -6.51 6.98 -5.34
N CYS A 20 -7.08 6.14 -6.19
CA CYS A 20 -6.70 4.75 -6.33
C CYS A 20 -6.08 4.47 -7.70
N GLN A 21 -5.00 3.69 -7.71
CA GLN A 21 -4.40 3.14 -8.91
C GLN A 21 -4.35 1.63 -8.84
N LEU A 22 -4.88 0.97 -9.86
CA LEU A 22 -4.74 -0.45 -10.07
C LEU A 22 -3.41 -0.73 -10.76
N LYS A 23 -2.66 -1.68 -10.21
CA LYS A 23 -1.43 -2.20 -10.83
C LYS A 23 -1.58 -3.69 -11.10
N HIS A 24 -1.59 -4.03 -12.39
CA HIS A 24 -1.56 -5.40 -12.83
C HIS A 24 -0.16 -5.99 -12.62
N GLN A 25 -0.11 -7.22 -12.12
CA GLN A 25 1.10 -8.02 -12.11
C GLN A 25 0.77 -9.39 -12.66
N ASP A 26 1.65 -9.92 -13.50
CA ASP A 26 1.57 -11.31 -13.94
C ASP A 26 2.16 -12.23 -12.87
N LEU A 27 1.51 -13.36 -12.61
CA LEU A 27 2.04 -14.42 -11.74
C LEU A 27 3.42 -14.86 -12.22
N TYR A 28 4.37 -14.98 -11.30
CA TYR A 28 5.76 -15.33 -11.59
C TYR A 28 6.13 -16.78 -11.20
N GLY A 29 5.17 -17.55 -10.66
CA GLY A 29 5.39 -18.96 -10.30
C GLY A 29 6.58 -19.13 -9.35
N PHE A 30 7.41 -20.14 -9.59
CA PHE A 30 8.63 -20.40 -8.80
C PHE A 30 9.89 -19.69 -9.34
N ASN A 31 9.75 -18.78 -10.30
CA ASN A 31 10.91 -18.11 -10.90
C ASN A 31 11.28 -16.85 -10.09
N LEU A 32 12.24 -17.01 -9.18
CA LEU A 32 12.76 -15.94 -8.33
C LEU A 32 13.32 -14.74 -9.12
N HIS A 33 13.89 -14.97 -10.30
CA HIS A 33 14.36 -13.88 -11.16
C HIS A 33 13.19 -13.07 -11.72
N ALA A 34 12.15 -13.75 -12.20
CA ALA A 34 10.93 -13.11 -12.69
C ALA A 34 10.19 -12.37 -11.56
N GLU A 35 10.17 -12.93 -10.35
CA GLU A 35 9.66 -12.27 -9.15
C GLU A 35 10.38 -10.94 -8.90
N ARG A 36 11.72 -10.97 -8.86
CA ARG A 36 12.53 -9.78 -8.58
C ARG A 36 12.32 -8.70 -9.63
N THR A 37 12.44 -9.03 -10.92
CA THR A 37 12.29 -8.05 -12.00
C THR A 37 10.88 -7.44 -12.04
N ARG A 38 9.84 -8.25 -11.84
CA ARG A 38 8.45 -7.76 -11.85
C ARG A 38 8.13 -6.96 -10.61
N GLY A 39 8.66 -7.36 -9.45
CA GLY A 39 8.57 -6.59 -8.22
C GLY A 39 9.23 -5.22 -8.33
N THR A 40 10.44 -5.16 -8.88
CA THR A 40 11.12 -3.88 -9.17
C THR A 40 10.28 -2.99 -10.09
N ARG A 41 9.75 -3.55 -11.18
CA ARG A 41 8.90 -2.80 -12.11
C ARG A 41 7.62 -2.28 -11.43
N LEU A 42 6.97 -3.08 -10.58
CA LEU A 42 5.82 -2.62 -9.80
C LEU A 42 6.20 -1.41 -8.95
N VAL A 43 7.31 -1.51 -8.21
CA VAL A 43 7.78 -0.46 -7.30
C VAL A 43 8.06 0.82 -8.07
N GLU A 44 8.76 0.73 -9.20
CA GLU A 44 9.02 1.87 -10.11
C GLU A 44 7.69 2.50 -10.57
N GLN A 45 6.77 1.70 -11.11
CA GLN A 45 5.49 2.20 -11.62
C GLN A 45 4.58 2.80 -10.55
N ALA A 46 4.67 2.31 -9.31
CA ALA A 46 3.93 2.85 -8.17
C ALA A 46 4.59 4.15 -7.69
N HIS A 47 5.93 4.19 -7.62
CA HIS A 47 6.68 5.38 -7.26
C HIS A 47 6.42 6.53 -8.23
N ASP A 48 6.56 6.28 -9.54
CA ASP A 48 6.33 7.28 -10.59
C ASP A 48 4.91 7.85 -10.51
N TRP A 49 3.93 6.97 -10.27
CA TRP A 49 2.54 7.38 -10.09
C TRP A 49 2.36 8.25 -8.85
N LEU A 50 2.93 7.88 -7.71
CA LEU A 50 2.84 8.66 -6.47
C LEU A 50 3.46 10.05 -6.62
N VAL A 51 4.64 10.14 -7.24
CA VAL A 51 5.31 11.41 -7.54
C VAL A 51 4.47 12.27 -8.48
N ALA A 52 3.90 11.65 -9.52
CA ALA A 52 3.06 12.35 -10.48
C ALA A 52 1.79 12.90 -9.82
N VAL A 53 1.12 12.12 -8.98
CA VAL A 53 -0.07 12.56 -8.24
C VAL A 53 0.29 13.68 -7.26
N ASP A 54 1.42 13.60 -6.57
CA ASP A 54 1.84 14.67 -5.65
C ASP A 54 2.13 15.98 -6.35
N SER A 55 2.88 15.92 -7.47
CA SER A 55 3.15 17.10 -8.28
C SER A 55 1.85 17.71 -8.81
N TRP A 56 0.90 16.88 -9.24
CA TRP A 56 -0.42 17.34 -9.66
C TRP A 56 -1.20 17.99 -8.53
N LEU A 57 -1.31 17.34 -7.37
CA LEU A 57 -2.01 17.85 -6.18
C LEU A 57 -1.42 19.18 -5.70
N GLN A 58 -0.09 19.32 -5.69
CA GLN A 58 0.59 20.57 -5.34
C GLN A 58 0.28 21.68 -6.34
N LYS A 59 0.20 21.36 -7.64
CA LYS A 59 -0.07 22.34 -8.69
C LYS A 59 -1.52 22.82 -8.70
N VAL A 60 -2.48 21.92 -8.52
CA VAL A 60 -3.92 22.26 -8.61
C VAL A 60 -4.51 22.72 -7.28
N GLY A 61 -3.91 22.31 -6.16
CA GLY A 61 -4.39 22.59 -4.82
C GLY A 61 -5.78 21.99 -4.54
N GLN A 62 -6.34 22.32 -3.38
CA GLN A 62 -7.67 21.80 -3.02
C GLN A 62 -8.78 22.27 -3.97
N GLN A 63 -8.72 23.51 -4.46
CA GLN A 63 -9.75 24.05 -5.34
C GLN A 63 -9.73 23.36 -6.71
N GLY A 64 -8.54 23.15 -7.28
CA GLY A 64 -8.42 22.43 -8.54
C GLY A 64 -8.79 20.95 -8.40
N LEU A 65 -8.48 20.32 -7.27
CA LEU A 65 -8.94 18.96 -6.97
C LEU A 65 -10.47 18.89 -6.87
N ARG A 66 -11.10 19.84 -6.18
CA ARG A 66 -12.57 19.93 -6.10
C ARG A 66 -13.19 20.06 -7.48
N SER A 67 -12.65 20.94 -8.33
CA SER A 67 -13.12 21.10 -9.71
C SER A 67 -12.95 19.83 -10.52
N ALA A 68 -11.81 19.14 -10.41
CA ALA A 68 -11.55 17.87 -11.11
C ALA A 68 -12.53 16.77 -10.70
N LEU A 69 -12.92 16.74 -9.42
CA LEU A 69 -13.88 15.80 -8.85
C LEU A 69 -15.35 16.29 -8.92
N GLN A 70 -15.61 17.45 -9.55
CA GLN A 70 -16.93 18.08 -9.66
C GLN A 70 -17.63 18.29 -8.30
N LEU A 71 -16.85 18.65 -7.28
CA LEU A 71 -17.32 18.86 -5.91
C LEU A 71 -17.75 20.30 -5.67
N ARG A 72 -18.86 20.48 -4.95
CA ARG A 72 -19.32 21.80 -4.50
C ARG A 72 -18.48 22.30 -3.32
N ASN A 73 -18.40 23.62 -3.17
CA ASN A 73 -17.64 24.26 -2.07
C ASN A 73 -18.24 24.03 -0.67
N GLU A 74 -19.46 23.49 -0.61
CA GLU A 74 -20.19 23.17 0.63
C GLU A 74 -19.57 21.98 1.39
N HIS A 75 -18.71 21.19 0.74
CA HIS A 75 -18.05 20.05 1.37
C HIS A 75 -16.91 20.46 2.32
N PRO A 76 -16.63 19.68 3.38
CA PRO A 76 -15.47 19.90 4.25
C PRO A 76 -14.14 19.96 3.49
N PRO A 77 -13.06 20.47 4.11
CA PRO A 77 -11.71 20.40 3.55
C PRO A 77 -11.36 18.97 3.13
N LEU A 78 -10.73 18.82 1.96
CA LEU A 78 -10.42 17.50 1.43
C LEU A 78 -9.24 16.86 2.16
N LEU A 79 -9.45 15.67 2.69
CA LEU A 79 -8.41 14.82 3.27
C LEU A 79 -8.05 13.72 2.26
N VAL A 80 -6.93 13.90 1.57
CA VAL A 80 -6.56 13.08 0.39
C VAL A 80 -5.58 11.98 0.76
N TYR A 81 -5.94 10.76 0.41
CA TYR A 81 -5.12 9.56 0.51
C TYR A 81 -4.87 8.99 -0.88
N ARG A 82 -3.70 8.35 -1.07
CA ARG A 82 -3.32 7.67 -2.30
C ARG A 82 -3.22 6.19 -2.00
N LEU A 83 -3.85 5.35 -2.81
CA LEU A 83 -3.91 3.91 -2.63
C LEU A 83 -3.46 3.19 -3.90
N VAL A 84 -2.41 2.39 -3.79
CA VAL A 84 -1.99 1.47 -4.86
C VAL A 84 -2.56 0.08 -4.60
N ILE A 85 -3.35 -0.42 -5.54
CA ILE A 85 -3.98 -1.75 -5.47
C ILE A 85 -3.27 -2.68 -6.43
N ALA A 86 -2.43 -3.57 -5.90
CA ALA A 86 -1.76 -4.59 -6.68
C ALA A 86 -2.66 -5.82 -6.89
N LYS A 87 -2.56 -6.47 -8.04
CA LYS A 87 -3.42 -7.63 -8.32
C LYS A 87 -3.15 -8.83 -7.40
N HIS A 88 -1.88 -9.18 -7.19
CA HIS A 88 -1.47 -10.40 -6.51
C HIS A 88 -0.54 -10.13 -5.32
N PHE A 89 0.56 -9.43 -5.55
CA PHE A 89 1.58 -9.19 -4.53
C PHE A 89 1.77 -7.70 -4.29
N ALA A 90 1.68 -7.28 -3.03
CA ALA A 90 1.82 -5.88 -2.66
C ALA A 90 2.96 -5.62 -1.65
N HIS A 91 3.60 -6.66 -1.10
CA HIS A 91 4.63 -6.52 -0.06
C HIS A 91 5.83 -5.68 -0.52
N GLN A 92 6.20 -5.76 -1.81
CA GLN A 92 7.26 -4.94 -2.40
C GLN A 92 6.98 -3.43 -2.33
N LEU A 93 5.72 -3.03 -2.16
CA LEU A 93 5.33 -1.62 -2.05
C LEU A 93 5.57 -1.04 -0.66
N LYS A 94 5.91 -1.86 0.35
CA LYS A 94 6.06 -1.45 1.76
C LYS A 94 6.96 -0.22 1.92
N GLU A 95 8.18 -0.28 1.40
CA GLU A 95 9.17 0.79 1.55
C GLU A 95 8.72 2.10 0.91
N ILE A 96 8.24 2.04 -0.34
CA ILE A 96 7.81 3.25 -1.05
C ILE A 96 6.53 3.84 -0.47
N ALA A 97 5.62 3.00 0.04
CA ALA A 97 4.40 3.46 0.68
C ALA A 97 4.70 4.18 2.00
N LEU A 98 5.64 3.66 2.79
CA LEU A 98 6.11 4.31 4.01
C LEU A 98 6.74 5.68 3.71
N HIS A 99 7.68 5.73 2.76
CA HIS A 99 8.37 6.96 2.38
C HIS A 99 7.41 8.02 1.83
N GLN A 100 6.47 7.63 0.97
CA GLN A 100 5.53 8.54 0.31
C GLN A 100 4.26 8.80 1.13
N LYS A 101 4.11 8.20 2.32
CA LYS A 101 2.89 8.25 3.14
C LYS A 101 1.65 7.84 2.33
N ALA A 102 1.80 6.78 1.54
CA ALA A 102 0.74 6.21 0.70
C ALA A 102 0.23 4.91 1.31
N LEU A 103 -0.97 4.49 0.88
CA LEU A 103 -1.56 3.21 1.21
C LEU A 103 -1.28 2.22 0.08
N TYR A 104 -1.20 0.94 0.42
CA TYR A 104 -1.21 -0.13 -0.56
C TYR A 104 -1.97 -1.33 -0.05
N ALA A 105 -2.46 -2.14 -0.98
CA ALA A 105 -2.99 -3.46 -0.70
C ALA A 105 -2.93 -4.31 -1.97
N ASN A 106 -3.00 -5.63 -1.82
CA ASN A 106 -3.52 -6.48 -2.88
C ASN A 106 -5.05 -6.65 -2.77
N TRP A 107 -5.68 -7.25 -3.78
CA TRP A 107 -7.14 -7.47 -3.76
C TRP A 107 -7.64 -8.20 -2.50
N PRO A 108 -7.06 -9.34 -2.07
CA PRO A 108 -7.48 -10.00 -0.84
C PRO A 108 -7.35 -9.12 0.42
N GLN A 109 -6.25 -8.38 0.55
CA GLN A 109 -6.03 -7.47 1.68
C GLN A 109 -7.06 -6.33 1.68
N LEU A 110 -7.36 -5.76 0.52
CA LEU A 110 -8.38 -4.72 0.40
C LEU A 110 -9.76 -5.26 0.77
N LEU A 111 -10.14 -6.43 0.28
CA LEU A 111 -11.41 -7.06 0.62
C LEU A 111 -11.54 -7.29 2.13
N LEU A 112 -10.51 -7.88 2.75
CA LEU A 112 -10.50 -8.09 4.20
C LEU A 112 -10.59 -6.77 4.97
N ALA A 113 -9.81 -5.75 4.58
CA ALA A 113 -9.85 -4.44 5.21
C ALA A 113 -11.24 -3.79 5.12
N THR A 114 -11.91 -3.92 3.97
CA THR A 114 -13.29 -3.43 3.79
C THR A 114 -14.30 -4.20 4.65
N GLU A 115 -14.16 -5.53 4.75
CA GLU A 115 -15.06 -6.36 5.56
C GLU A 115 -14.91 -6.02 7.05
N VAL A 116 -13.67 -5.92 7.55
CA VAL A 116 -13.39 -5.54 8.94
C VAL A 116 -13.90 -4.13 9.22
N ALA A 117 -13.63 -3.16 8.35
CA ALA A 117 -14.12 -1.80 8.51
C ALA A 117 -15.65 -1.73 8.52
N SER A 118 -16.34 -2.56 7.73
CA SER A 118 -17.81 -2.62 7.67
C SER A 118 -18.46 -3.18 8.94
N ARG A 119 -17.74 -4.03 9.69
CA ARG A 119 -18.20 -4.61 10.97
C ARG A 119 -17.99 -3.68 12.16
N GLY A 120 -17.18 -2.63 12.00
CA GLY A 120 -16.98 -1.60 13.02
C GLY A 120 -18.23 -0.76 13.27
N ALA A 121 -18.15 0.16 14.24
CA ALA A 121 -19.21 1.13 14.45
C ALA A 121 -19.42 1.95 13.16
N SER A 122 -20.64 1.94 12.62
CA SER A 122 -21.00 2.56 11.33
C SER A 122 -20.69 4.07 11.25
N SER A 123 -20.39 4.71 12.37
CA SER A 123 -20.05 6.13 12.47
C SER A 123 -18.63 6.49 12.03
N ARG A 124 -17.71 5.53 11.86
CA ARG A 124 -16.32 5.84 11.46
C ARG A 124 -16.12 5.98 9.95
N GLY A 125 -16.97 5.38 9.13
CA GLY A 125 -16.93 5.62 7.69
C GLY A 125 -15.61 5.20 7.02
N LEU A 126 -15.14 5.96 6.02
CA LEU A 126 -13.94 5.61 5.25
C LEU A 126 -12.63 5.68 6.06
N ILE A 127 -12.58 6.39 7.19
CA ILE A 127 -11.34 6.49 7.98
C ILE A 127 -10.94 5.13 8.57
N GLU A 128 -11.91 4.30 8.95
CA GLU A 128 -11.62 2.97 9.49
C GLU A 128 -10.96 2.10 8.42
N LEU A 129 -11.40 2.19 7.15
CA LEU A 129 -10.72 1.51 6.05
C LEU A 129 -9.27 2.01 5.88
N VAL A 130 -9.05 3.32 5.95
CA VAL A 130 -7.70 3.90 5.86
C VAL A 130 -6.79 3.37 6.97
N ASP A 131 -7.30 3.31 8.19
CA ASP A 131 -6.54 2.81 9.34
C ASP A 131 -6.21 1.32 9.18
N ARG A 132 -7.16 0.50 8.72
CA ARG A 132 -6.88 -0.92 8.39
C ARG A 132 -5.84 -1.09 7.30
N LEU A 133 -5.85 -0.24 6.28
CA LEU A 133 -4.85 -0.30 5.21
C LEU A 133 -3.46 0.11 5.70
N ARG A 134 -3.36 0.97 6.72
CA ARG A 134 -2.09 1.36 7.35
C ARG A 134 -1.48 0.27 8.22
N GLU A 135 -2.30 -0.61 8.77
CA GLU A 135 -1.85 -1.76 9.58
C GLU A 135 -1.23 -2.88 8.71
N ILE A 136 -1.50 -2.92 7.40
CA ILE A 136 -0.98 -3.97 6.49
C ILE A 136 0.56 -4.11 6.54
N PRO A 137 1.37 -3.04 6.41
CA PRO A 137 2.82 -3.11 6.56
C PRO A 137 3.29 -3.79 7.85
N GLU A 138 2.62 -3.50 8.97
CA GLU A 138 2.98 -4.03 10.29
C GLU A 138 2.68 -5.52 10.34
N LEU A 139 1.51 -5.94 9.86
CA LEU A 139 1.12 -7.35 9.77
C LEU A 139 2.04 -8.16 8.83
N GLN A 140 2.60 -7.52 7.79
CA GLN A 140 3.55 -8.15 6.87
C GLN A 140 4.95 -8.27 7.47
N SER A 141 5.41 -7.28 8.25
CA SER A 141 6.71 -7.34 8.92
C SER A 141 6.84 -8.50 9.93
N ALA A 142 5.71 -9.01 10.46
CA ALA A 142 5.70 -10.17 11.33
C ALA A 142 6.17 -11.48 10.65
N TYR A 143 6.23 -11.51 9.30
CA TYR A 143 6.68 -12.66 8.50
C TYR A 143 8.05 -12.46 7.86
N GLU A 144 8.71 -11.31 8.07
CA GLU A 144 10.09 -11.15 7.63
C GLU A 144 10.99 -12.04 8.48
N HIS A 145 11.87 -12.82 7.83
CA HIS A 145 12.86 -13.63 8.53
C HIS A 145 13.68 -12.71 9.44
N LEU A 146 13.46 -12.82 10.75
CA LEU A 146 14.36 -12.24 11.72
C LEU A 146 15.71 -12.95 11.56
N PRO A 147 16.84 -12.22 11.58
CA PRO A 147 18.16 -12.85 11.54
C PRO A 147 18.24 -13.86 12.68
N GLU A 148 18.37 -15.14 12.33
CA GLU A 148 18.50 -16.18 13.33
C GLU A 148 19.84 -15.99 14.04
N GLY A 149 19.78 -15.76 15.36
CA GLY A 149 20.98 -15.71 16.18
C GLY A 149 21.78 -17.00 16.03
N ARG A 150 23.11 -16.91 16.19
CA ARG A 150 24.00 -18.07 16.10
C ARG A 150 23.49 -19.20 17.00
N THR A 151 23.06 -20.29 16.40
CA THR A 151 22.54 -21.46 17.10
C THR A 151 23.63 -22.51 17.17
N LYS A 152 23.88 -23.05 18.37
CA LYS A 152 24.93 -24.04 18.62
C LYS A 152 24.28 -25.33 19.09
N TRP A 153 24.58 -26.43 18.41
CA TRP A 153 24.02 -27.75 18.68
C TRP A 153 25.16 -28.73 18.92
N SER A 154 24.93 -29.71 19.79
CA SER A 154 25.91 -30.76 20.08
C SER A 154 25.26 -32.14 19.91
N VAL A 155 25.93 -33.04 19.19
CA VAL A 155 25.54 -34.44 19.02
C VAL A 155 26.75 -35.31 19.34
N GLY A 156 26.74 -35.99 20.49
CA GLY A 156 27.94 -36.64 21.03
C GLY A 156 29.06 -35.62 21.26
N ASP A 157 30.26 -35.94 20.79
CA ASP A 157 31.44 -35.06 20.87
C ASP A 157 31.51 -34.02 19.74
N LEU A 158 30.52 -34.00 18.83
CA LEU A 158 30.48 -33.07 17.71
C LEU A 158 29.68 -31.83 18.06
N THR A 159 30.23 -30.67 17.72
CA THR A 159 29.60 -29.36 17.91
C THR A 159 29.37 -28.69 16.56
N PHE A 160 28.13 -28.29 16.32
CA PHE A 160 27.69 -27.59 15.12
C PHE A 160 27.28 -26.17 15.49
N SER A 161 27.58 -25.21 14.62
CA SER A 161 27.08 -23.84 14.76
C SER A 161 26.50 -23.36 13.44
N THR A 162 25.24 -22.95 13.46
CA THR A 162 24.55 -22.31 12.34
C THR A 162 24.62 -20.80 12.53
N PHE A 163 24.97 -20.09 11.46
CA PHE A 163 24.93 -18.63 11.40
C PHE A 163 24.48 -18.22 10.00
N GLN A 164 23.78 -17.10 9.91
CA GLN A 164 23.38 -16.50 8.65
C GLN A 164 24.53 -15.60 8.15
N SER A 165 24.97 -15.81 6.91
CA SER A 165 25.94 -14.94 6.22
C SER A 165 25.18 -13.82 5.52
N ASP A 166 25.65 -12.59 5.67
CA ASP A 166 25.20 -11.42 4.89
C ASP A 166 25.47 -11.60 3.39
#